data_AF-A0A158QZN3-F1
#
_entry.id   AF-A0A158QZN3-F1
#
_cell.length_a   1.000
_cell.length_b   1.000
_cell.length_c   1.000
_cell.angle_alpha   90.00
_cell.angle_beta   90.00
_cell.angle_gamma   90.00
#
_symmetry.space_group_name_H-M   'P 1'
#
loop_
_entity.id
_entity.type
_entity.pdbx_description
1 polymer ?
#
loop_
_entity_poly.entity_id
_entity_poly.type
_entity_poly.pdbx_seq_one_letter_code
_entity_poly.pdbx_strand_id
1 'polypeptide(L)'
;MLTWWTSVCSYTAVVFGRQLAFLNQINRLNELGTPIARVVLKRLKYRRHGSERNSDSESVRSALNDVGASRAMATAPSSFVPARTKPLAPFSRARAGRERRSTVPERPDLPISLWSIMKNCIGKDLSKIPMPVNFSEPLSVLQRITEDLEYASLLETASTLDPIEQMAYVAAYAVSNYSTTGNRTNKPFNPLLGETYECDRRKTSMFMDLNLKEMSNDSIRIGDDHCHRTLRNGGSLGRSGKKDFTMTSRFRGKYLSVTPVGYTHVYFPGSKNHYSYKKITTTVHNIIVGKLWIDNHGDMEIVNHGTGDKCVVKFFPYSYFSREPPRKIYGVVKDSSGDPRLVVQGKWDEYVEMVKVTRVTQGSSREKVKIETEAEPRRIWTVNPPIPGSEKMHNFTKLAIELNEPEPGVAPTDSRLRPDQRLMENGQWDEANDKKLELEEKQRMVRRNREEQMEKAMQQGLAYEEYQPKWFTKTQDELTSTLIHKYLGEYWEKKEKGDWSGCPQIF
;
A
#
# COMPACT_ATOMS: atom_id res chain seq x y z
N MET A 1 27.91 -34.79 -29.87
CA MET A 1 27.64 -33.74 -28.86
C MET A 1 28.15 -32.35 -29.26
N LEU A 2 29.26 -32.20 -30.01
CA LEU A 2 29.72 -30.87 -30.47
C LEU A 2 28.92 -30.26 -31.63
N THR A 3 28.22 -31.06 -32.45
CA THR A 3 27.44 -30.60 -33.61
C THR A 3 26.05 -30.05 -33.28
N TRP A 4 25.53 -30.35 -32.08
CA TRP A 4 24.25 -29.83 -31.60
C TRP A 4 24.40 -28.41 -30.99
N TRP A 5 25.53 -28.13 -30.33
CA TRP A 5 25.82 -26.82 -29.77
C TRP A 5 26.09 -25.74 -30.84
N THR A 6 26.73 -26.11 -31.95
CA THR A 6 26.98 -25.17 -33.06
C THR A 6 25.69 -24.78 -33.82
N SER A 7 24.71 -25.69 -33.90
CA SER A 7 23.40 -25.39 -34.53
C SER A 7 22.50 -24.51 -33.64
N VAL A 8 22.50 -24.72 -32.32
CA VAL A 8 21.72 -23.90 -31.38
C VAL A 8 22.29 -22.47 -31.29
N CYS A 9 23.63 -22.32 -31.23
CA CYS A 9 24.27 -21.00 -31.25
C CYS A 9 24.03 -20.23 -32.56
N SER A 10 24.02 -20.92 -33.70
CA SER A 10 23.75 -20.31 -35.02
C SER A 10 22.29 -19.88 -35.17
N TYR A 11 21.33 -20.64 -34.64
CA TYR A 11 19.91 -20.26 -34.66
C TYR A 11 19.62 -19.07 -33.72
N THR A 12 20.23 -19.04 -32.53
CA THR A 12 20.10 -17.88 -31.62
C THR A 12 20.77 -16.63 -32.17
N ALA A 13 21.91 -16.74 -32.87
CA ALA A 13 22.59 -15.60 -33.48
C ALA A 13 21.80 -15.01 -34.66
N VAL A 14 21.12 -15.84 -35.47
CA VAL A 14 20.28 -15.37 -36.59
C VAL A 14 18.99 -14.70 -36.09
N VAL A 15 18.38 -15.20 -35.01
CA VAL A 15 17.17 -14.60 -34.41
C VAL A 15 17.49 -13.28 -33.69
N PHE A 16 18.59 -13.22 -32.92
CA PHE A 16 19.05 -11.97 -32.30
C PHE A 16 19.57 -10.96 -33.33
N GLY A 17 20.26 -11.41 -34.38
CA GLY A 17 20.71 -10.55 -35.48
C GLY A 17 19.55 -9.91 -36.25
N ARG A 18 18.45 -10.66 -36.48
CA ARG A 18 17.23 -10.12 -37.12
C ARG A 18 16.46 -9.15 -36.21
N GLN A 19 16.44 -9.38 -34.89
CA GLN A 19 15.82 -8.45 -33.93
C GLN A 19 16.65 -7.16 -33.73
N LEU A 20 17.98 -7.25 -33.69
CA LEU A 20 18.86 -6.07 -33.62
C LEU A 20 18.83 -5.26 -34.92
N ALA A 21 18.76 -5.91 -36.08
CA ALA A 21 18.62 -5.23 -37.37
C ALA A 21 17.28 -4.49 -37.47
N PHE A 22 16.18 -5.08 -36.98
CA PHE A 22 14.87 -4.45 -36.93
C PHE A 22 14.82 -3.26 -35.95
N LEU A 23 15.44 -3.38 -34.77
CA LEU A 23 15.55 -2.28 -33.79
C LEU A 23 16.47 -1.15 -34.28
N ASN A 24 17.57 -1.45 -34.96
CA ASN A 24 18.44 -0.45 -35.59
C ASN A 24 17.77 0.24 -36.79
N GLN A 25 16.89 -0.47 -37.51
CA GLN A 25 16.11 0.10 -38.60
C GLN A 25 14.98 1.02 -38.08
N ILE A 26 14.40 0.71 -36.92
CA ILE A 26 13.45 1.58 -36.21
C ILE A 26 14.14 2.82 -35.63
N ASN A 27 15.33 2.67 -35.03
CA ASN A 27 16.08 3.81 -34.50
C ASN A 27 16.59 4.75 -35.61
N ARG A 28 17.05 4.23 -36.76
CA ARG A 28 17.40 5.07 -37.92
C ARG A 28 16.20 5.79 -38.55
N LEU A 29 14.98 5.23 -38.43
CA LEU A 29 13.75 5.88 -38.90
C LEU A 29 13.26 6.98 -37.93
N ASN A 30 13.63 6.93 -36.65
CA ASN A 30 13.31 7.97 -35.67
C ASN A 30 14.29 9.16 -35.70
N GLU A 31 15.52 8.98 -36.21
CA GLU A 31 16.51 10.07 -36.30
C GLU A 31 16.39 10.93 -37.58
N LEU A 32 15.68 10.47 -38.60
CA LEU A 32 15.41 11.24 -39.83
C LEU A 32 14.00 11.83 -39.80
N GLY A 33 13.83 12.92 -39.06
CA GLY A 33 12.61 13.72 -39.04
C GLY A 33 12.37 14.42 -40.37
N THR A 34 11.77 13.74 -41.36
CA THR A 34 11.22 14.38 -42.57
C THR A 34 10.00 13.62 -43.16
N PRO A 35 9.16 14.28 -43.99
CA PRO A 35 7.79 13.84 -44.33
C PRO A 35 7.65 12.55 -45.15
N ILE A 36 8.75 11.85 -45.46
CA ILE A 36 8.78 10.65 -46.31
C ILE A 36 8.27 9.40 -45.55
N ALA A 37 8.36 9.38 -44.21
CA ALA A 37 7.86 8.27 -43.38
C ALA A 37 6.33 8.05 -43.47
N ARG A 38 5.55 9.09 -43.82
CA ARG A 38 4.09 8.96 -43.97
C ARG A 38 3.66 8.26 -45.27
N VAL A 39 4.50 8.25 -46.30
CA VAL A 39 4.16 7.64 -47.60
C VAL A 39 4.37 6.12 -47.57
N VAL A 40 5.37 5.63 -46.85
CA VAL A 40 5.66 4.18 -46.73
C VAL A 40 4.63 3.46 -45.84
N LEU A 41 4.16 4.11 -44.76
CA LEU A 41 3.11 3.57 -43.89
C LEU A 41 1.73 3.48 -44.56
N LYS A 42 1.45 4.29 -45.59
CA LYS A 42 0.19 4.21 -46.36
C LYS A 42 0.19 3.03 -47.36
N ARG A 43 1.36 2.66 -47.91
CA ARG A 43 1.47 1.52 -48.86
C ARG A 43 1.45 0.14 -48.20
N LEU A 44 1.79 0.03 -46.91
CA LEU A 44 1.74 -1.25 -46.17
C LEU A 44 0.33 -1.61 -45.66
N LYS A 45 -0.60 -0.64 -45.56
CA LYS A 45 -2.01 -0.91 -45.24
C LYS A 45 -2.84 -1.48 -46.39
N TYR A 46 -2.35 -1.39 -47.64
CA TYR A 46 -3.12 -1.79 -48.83
C TYR A 46 -2.81 -3.21 -49.33
N ARG A 47 -1.96 -3.98 -48.64
CA ARG A 47 -1.51 -5.33 -49.08
C ARG A 47 -2.00 -6.49 -48.21
N ARG A 48 -3.02 -6.26 -47.37
CA ARG A 48 -3.63 -7.27 -46.46
C ARG A 48 -5.14 -7.47 -46.66
N HIS A 49 -5.67 -7.14 -47.84
CA HIS A 49 -7.00 -7.56 -48.27
C HIS A 49 -6.89 -8.29 -49.59
N GLY A 50 -6.97 -9.62 -49.52
CA GLY A 50 -7.01 -10.51 -50.65
C GLY A 50 -7.11 -11.95 -50.14
N SER A 51 -8.20 -12.62 -50.47
CA SER A 51 -8.52 -14.04 -50.24
C SER A 51 -9.21 -14.39 -48.91
N GLU A 52 -10.55 -14.34 -48.87
CA GLU A 52 -11.42 -15.54 -48.96
C GLU A 52 -12.92 -15.15 -48.97
N ARG A 53 -13.73 -15.95 -49.65
CA ARG A 53 -15.11 -15.69 -50.09
C ARG A 53 -16.14 -16.48 -49.26
N ASN A 54 -17.24 -15.78 -48.93
CA ASN A 54 -18.68 -16.11 -48.85
C ASN A 54 -19.28 -17.43 -48.29
N SER A 55 -20.48 -17.22 -47.70
CA SER A 55 -21.64 -18.10 -47.34
C SER A 55 -21.76 -18.35 -45.82
N ASP A 56 -22.84 -18.06 -45.08
CA ASP A 56 -24.27 -17.84 -45.37
C ASP A 56 -25.01 -17.04 -44.26
N SER A 57 -26.15 -16.42 -44.64
CA SER A 57 -27.37 -16.07 -43.85
C SER A 57 -27.24 -15.08 -42.67
N GLU A 58 -27.84 -13.88 -42.62
CA GLU A 58 -29.23 -13.43 -42.85
C GLU A 58 -30.33 -14.20 -42.09
N SER A 59 -30.40 -13.96 -40.78
CA SER A 59 -31.61 -13.76 -39.95
C SER A 59 -31.06 -13.43 -38.54
N VAL A 60 -31.39 -12.36 -37.84
CA VAL A 60 -32.66 -11.99 -37.23
C VAL A 60 -32.51 -10.52 -36.82
N ARG A 61 -33.16 -9.61 -37.56
CA ARG A 61 -33.44 -8.23 -37.12
C ARG A 61 -34.92 -8.00 -37.31
N SER A 62 -35.72 -8.48 -36.36
CA SER A 62 -37.11 -8.11 -36.18
C SER A 62 -37.57 -8.72 -34.85
N ALA A 63 -37.84 -7.86 -33.86
CA ALA A 63 -38.75 -8.08 -32.72
C ALA A 63 -38.27 -7.32 -31.47
N LEU A 64 -38.29 -5.99 -31.49
CA LEU A 64 -38.44 -5.19 -30.27
C LEU A 64 -39.19 -3.91 -30.63
N ASN A 65 -40.52 -4.04 -30.73
CA ASN A 65 -41.52 -2.99 -30.62
C ASN A 65 -42.89 -3.70 -30.62
N ASP A 66 -43.40 -4.06 -29.44
CA ASP A 66 -44.75 -3.73 -28.98
C ASP A 66 -45.06 -4.45 -27.66
N VAL A 67 -45.61 -3.72 -26.70
CA VAL A 67 -46.80 -4.01 -25.88
C VAL A 67 -46.72 -3.09 -24.66
N GLY A 68 -47.63 -2.12 -24.66
CA GLY A 68 -47.76 -1.11 -23.62
C GLY A 68 -48.56 -1.52 -22.39
N ALA A 69 -48.54 -0.58 -21.45
CA ALA A 69 -49.57 -0.18 -20.51
C ALA A 69 -50.35 -1.26 -19.73
N SER A 70 -50.11 -1.32 -18.42
CA SER A 70 -51.22 -1.32 -17.47
C SER A 70 -50.91 -0.53 -16.19
N ARG A 71 -51.90 0.28 -15.86
CA ARG A 71 -51.99 1.27 -14.78
C ARG A 71 -52.66 0.58 -13.60
N ALA A 72 -52.02 0.57 -12.43
CA ALA A 72 -52.69 0.22 -11.18
C ALA A 72 -52.18 1.14 -10.06
N MET A 73 -53.07 2.03 -9.63
CA MET A 73 -52.92 2.82 -8.40
C MET A 73 -53.07 1.88 -7.20
N ALA A 74 -52.13 1.93 -6.26
CA ALA A 74 -52.28 1.30 -4.95
C ALA A 74 -52.03 2.36 -3.87
N THR A 75 -53.12 2.71 -3.23
CA THR A 75 -53.28 3.57 -2.06
C THR A 75 -52.54 3.03 -0.84
N ALA A 76 -51.89 3.94 -0.11
CA ALA A 76 -51.30 3.68 1.21
C ALA A 76 -52.38 3.50 2.30
N PRO A 77 -52.17 2.59 3.27
CA PRO A 77 -52.80 2.71 4.57
C PRO A 77 -51.78 3.21 5.61
N SER A 78 -52.13 4.35 6.19
CA SER A 78 -51.65 4.88 7.46
C SER A 78 -51.92 3.89 8.60
N SER A 79 -50.89 3.52 9.36
CA SER A 79 -51.03 3.24 10.80
C SER A 79 -49.67 3.37 11.50
N PHE A 80 -49.51 4.48 12.20
CA PHE A 80 -48.41 4.74 13.13
C PHE A 80 -48.70 3.94 14.41
N VAL A 81 -47.87 2.95 14.74
CA VAL A 81 -47.84 2.32 16.07
C VAL A 81 -46.53 2.73 16.75
N PRO A 82 -46.55 3.43 17.90
CA PRO A 82 -45.33 3.83 18.57
C PRO A 82 -44.69 2.60 19.23
N ALA A 83 -43.60 2.10 18.67
CA ALA A 83 -42.80 1.07 19.31
C ALA A 83 -42.12 1.65 20.56
N ARG A 84 -42.49 1.11 21.72
CA ARG A 84 -41.82 1.29 23.01
C ARG A 84 -40.30 1.22 22.84
N THR A 85 -39.62 2.30 23.16
CA THR A 85 -38.16 2.36 23.28
C THR A 85 -37.72 1.42 24.39
N LYS A 86 -37.07 0.30 24.02
CA LYS A 86 -36.27 -0.47 24.96
C LYS A 86 -35.06 0.39 25.36
N PRO A 87 -34.64 0.41 26.64
CA PRO A 87 -33.41 1.08 27.03
C PRO A 87 -32.25 0.51 26.22
N LEU A 88 -31.44 1.41 25.64
CA LEU A 88 -30.21 1.06 24.95
C LEU A 88 -29.34 0.22 25.91
N ALA A 89 -28.96 -0.97 25.47
CA ALA A 89 -28.01 -1.80 26.21
C ALA A 89 -26.70 -1.01 26.41
N PRO A 90 -26.04 -1.11 27.57
CA PRO A 90 -24.79 -0.42 27.81
C PRO A 90 -23.75 -0.86 26.76
N PHE A 91 -23.16 0.13 26.08
CA PHE A 91 -22.16 -0.06 25.05
C PHE A 91 -21.04 -0.98 25.54
N SER A 92 -20.83 -2.08 24.83
CA SER A 92 -19.75 -3.00 25.12
C SER A 92 -18.43 -2.34 24.73
N ARG A 93 -17.62 -1.98 25.73
CA ARG A 93 -16.17 -1.79 25.54
C ARG A 93 -15.64 -2.96 24.71
N ALA A 94 -14.69 -2.72 23.81
CA ALA A 94 -13.89 -3.78 23.18
C ALA A 94 -13.38 -4.71 24.30
N ARG A 95 -14.01 -5.88 24.44
CA ARG A 95 -13.83 -6.70 25.64
C ARG A 95 -12.38 -7.17 25.69
N ALA A 96 -11.73 -6.87 26.81
CA ALA A 96 -10.57 -7.62 27.24
C ALA A 96 -10.95 -9.09 27.43
N GLY A 97 -10.80 -9.88 26.36
CA GLY A 97 -11.02 -11.31 26.31
C GLY A 97 -11.65 -11.78 25.00
N ARG A 98 -12.04 -10.89 24.07
CA ARG A 98 -12.61 -11.31 22.78
C ARG A 98 -11.62 -12.22 22.02
N GLU A 99 -12.09 -13.42 21.73
CA GLU A 99 -11.46 -14.33 20.78
C GLU A 99 -11.62 -13.74 19.38
N ARG A 100 -10.49 -13.46 18.72
CA ARG A 100 -10.46 -12.93 17.36
C ARG A 100 -10.47 -14.08 16.38
N ARG A 101 -10.98 -13.85 15.17
CA ARG A 101 -11.02 -14.90 14.14
C ARG A 101 -9.60 -15.37 13.78
N SER A 102 -9.45 -16.67 13.52
CA SER A 102 -8.17 -17.29 13.14
C SER A 102 -8.04 -17.56 11.65
N THR A 103 -9.13 -17.43 10.89
CA THR A 103 -9.19 -17.69 9.45
C THR A 103 -10.08 -16.68 8.72
N VAL A 104 -9.90 -16.60 7.40
CA VAL A 104 -10.81 -15.94 6.45
C VAL A 104 -11.21 -16.96 5.37
N PRO A 105 -12.32 -16.75 4.63
CA PRO A 105 -12.68 -17.63 3.52
C PRO A 105 -11.53 -17.82 2.51
N GLU A 106 -11.42 -19.02 1.95
CA GLU A 106 -10.39 -19.34 0.97
C GLU A 106 -10.61 -18.56 -0.34
N ARG A 107 -9.51 -18.02 -0.90
CA ARG A 107 -9.51 -17.38 -2.21
C ARG A 107 -9.74 -18.43 -3.30
N PRO A 108 -10.62 -18.19 -4.29
CA PRO A 108 -10.76 -19.08 -5.43
C PRO A 108 -9.47 -19.12 -6.27
N ASP A 109 -9.13 -20.30 -6.77
CA ASP A 109 -7.96 -20.50 -7.63
C ASP A 109 -8.28 -20.12 -9.09
N LEU A 110 -8.33 -18.81 -9.36
CA LEU A 110 -8.57 -18.27 -10.69
C LEU A 110 -7.24 -17.89 -11.36
N PRO A 111 -6.85 -18.51 -12.49
CA PRO A 111 -5.64 -18.17 -13.23
C PRO A 111 -5.87 -16.89 -14.06
N ILE A 112 -5.79 -15.73 -13.42
CA ILE A 112 -5.97 -14.44 -14.12
C ILE A 112 -4.62 -13.79 -14.38
N SER A 113 -4.34 -13.49 -15.65
CA SER A 113 -3.11 -12.80 -16.07
C SER A 113 -3.25 -11.28 -15.90
N LEU A 114 -2.38 -10.68 -15.07
CA LEU A 114 -2.31 -9.22 -14.88
C LEU A 114 -2.00 -8.49 -16.19
N TRP A 115 -1.27 -9.14 -17.10
CA TRP A 115 -0.95 -8.60 -18.42
C TRP A 115 -2.19 -8.32 -19.27
N SER A 116 -3.24 -9.13 -19.14
CA SER A 116 -4.47 -8.97 -19.93
C SER A 116 -5.12 -7.59 -19.72
N ILE A 117 -4.96 -7.03 -18.52
CA ILE A 117 -5.39 -5.68 -18.14
C ILE A 117 -4.31 -4.67 -18.52
N MET A 118 -3.06 -4.93 -18.11
CA MET A 118 -1.94 -3.98 -18.24
C MET A 118 -1.56 -3.63 -19.69
N LYS A 119 -1.81 -4.52 -20.66
CA LYS A 119 -1.49 -4.25 -22.08
C LYS A 119 -2.21 -3.00 -22.63
N ASN A 120 -3.43 -2.74 -22.16
CA ASN A 120 -4.24 -1.59 -22.58
C ASN A 120 -3.89 -0.30 -21.80
N CYS A 121 -2.99 -0.43 -20.83
CA CYS A 121 -2.57 0.60 -19.88
C CYS A 121 -1.22 1.22 -20.25
N ILE A 122 -0.52 0.70 -21.27
CA ILE A 122 0.81 1.16 -21.66
C ILE A 122 0.73 2.62 -22.11
N GLY A 123 1.52 3.49 -21.47
CA GLY A 123 1.54 4.92 -21.74
C GLY A 123 0.42 5.72 -21.07
N LYS A 124 -0.45 5.07 -20.28
CA LYS A 124 -1.50 5.73 -19.48
C LYS A 124 -1.10 5.79 -18.00
N ASP A 125 -1.70 6.73 -17.29
CA ASP A 125 -1.61 6.82 -15.83
C ASP A 125 -2.36 5.64 -15.20
N LEU A 126 -1.62 4.74 -14.54
CA LEU A 126 -2.16 3.52 -13.94
C LEU A 126 -3.20 3.78 -12.84
N SER A 127 -3.11 4.92 -12.16
CA SER A 127 -4.05 5.28 -11.09
C SER A 127 -5.49 5.42 -11.60
N LYS A 128 -5.67 5.66 -12.91
CA LYS A 128 -6.96 5.88 -13.56
C LYS A 128 -7.60 4.60 -14.12
N ILE A 129 -6.95 3.46 -13.95
CA ILE A 129 -7.39 2.20 -14.55
C ILE A 129 -7.96 1.31 -13.45
N PRO A 130 -9.27 1.00 -13.48
CA PRO A 130 -9.88 0.18 -12.45
C PRO A 130 -9.31 -1.24 -12.55
N MET A 131 -8.66 -1.66 -11.46
CA MET A 131 -8.19 -3.04 -11.31
C MET A 131 -9.36 -3.94 -10.89
N PRO A 132 -9.61 -5.07 -11.56
CA PRO A 132 -10.64 -6.03 -11.12
C PRO A 132 -10.39 -6.52 -9.70
N VAL A 133 -11.47 -6.82 -8.98
CA VAL A 133 -11.43 -7.28 -7.57
C VAL A 133 -10.59 -8.55 -7.42
N ASN A 134 -10.49 -9.40 -8.45
CA ASN A 134 -9.71 -10.64 -8.42
C ASN A 134 -8.20 -10.44 -8.22
N PHE A 135 -7.66 -9.26 -8.54
CA PHE A 135 -6.26 -8.90 -8.24
C PHE A 135 -6.09 -8.28 -6.86
N SER A 136 -7.20 -8.06 -6.16
CA SER A 136 -7.21 -7.42 -4.86
C SER A 136 -7.05 -8.43 -3.73
N GLU A 137 -6.73 -7.94 -2.54
CA GLU A 137 -6.90 -8.64 -1.26
C GLU A 137 -8.04 -7.98 -0.49
N PRO A 138 -8.79 -8.69 0.39
CA PRO A 138 -9.94 -8.15 1.11
C PRO A 138 -9.57 -7.19 2.26
N LEU A 139 -8.55 -6.36 2.03
CA LEU A 139 -8.09 -5.30 2.93
C LEU A 139 -8.00 -3.98 2.16
N SER A 140 -8.43 -2.90 2.79
CA SER A 140 -8.19 -1.52 2.36
C SER A 140 -6.71 -1.17 2.57
N VAL A 141 -6.20 -0.20 1.81
CA VAL A 141 -4.84 0.31 2.06
C VAL A 141 -4.69 0.80 3.50
N LEU A 142 -5.76 1.34 4.12
CA LEU A 142 -5.75 1.68 5.54
C LEU A 142 -5.35 0.48 6.41
N GLN A 143 -6.09 -0.62 6.29
CA GLN A 143 -5.79 -1.85 7.01
C GLN A 143 -4.39 -2.36 6.71
N ARG A 144 -3.95 -2.33 5.44
CA ARG A 144 -2.59 -2.75 5.04
C ARG A 144 -1.50 -1.99 5.80
N ILE A 145 -1.75 -0.74 6.16
CA ILE A 145 -0.80 0.11 6.88
C ILE A 145 -0.87 -0.13 8.40
N THR A 146 -2.01 -0.56 8.92
CA THR A 146 -2.12 -1.06 10.31
C THR A 146 -1.19 -2.24 10.56
N GLU A 147 -0.86 -3.02 9.52
CA GLU A 147 0.08 -4.13 9.64
C GLU A 147 1.49 -3.70 10.05
N ASP A 148 1.85 -2.42 9.92
CA ASP A 148 3.10 -1.91 10.50
C ASP A 148 3.15 -2.11 12.03
N LEU A 149 2.00 -2.27 12.70
CA LEU A 149 1.92 -2.55 14.13
C LEU A 149 2.14 -4.03 14.48
N GLU A 150 2.34 -4.92 13.51
CA GLU A 150 2.54 -6.36 13.75
C GLU A 150 3.69 -6.62 14.74
N TYR A 151 4.75 -5.83 14.64
CA TYR A 151 5.95 -5.93 15.48
C TYR A 151 6.12 -4.70 16.38
N ALA A 152 5.04 -4.07 16.81
CA ALA A 152 5.08 -2.93 17.74
C ALA A 152 5.76 -3.26 19.09
N SER A 153 5.87 -4.55 19.45
CA SER A 153 6.66 -5.03 20.59
C SER A 153 8.14 -4.63 20.53
N LEU A 154 8.71 -4.44 19.33
CA LEU A 154 10.07 -3.95 19.16
C LEU A 154 10.24 -2.54 19.74
N LEU A 155 9.24 -1.68 19.56
CA LEU A 155 9.21 -0.34 20.15
C LEU A 155 9.00 -0.40 21.67
N GLU A 156 8.33 -1.44 22.19
CA GLU A 156 8.27 -1.69 23.63
C GLU A 156 9.65 -1.92 24.20
N THR A 157 10.39 -2.85 23.62
CA THR A 157 11.75 -3.15 24.05
C THR A 157 12.66 -1.93 23.88
N ALA A 158 12.60 -1.25 22.72
CA ALA A 158 13.40 -0.06 22.41
C ALA A 158 13.26 1.05 23.47
N SER A 159 12.07 1.23 24.04
CA SER A 159 11.81 2.27 25.03
C SER A 159 12.59 2.12 26.34
N THR A 160 13.18 0.94 26.58
CA THR A 160 13.96 0.62 27.79
C THR A 160 15.47 0.63 27.55
N LEU A 161 15.92 0.90 26.32
CA LEU A 161 17.32 0.83 25.89
C LEU A 161 17.96 2.21 25.79
N ASP A 162 19.29 2.26 25.77
CA ASP A 162 20.06 3.47 25.48
C ASP A 162 19.83 3.94 24.03
N PRO A 163 20.12 5.21 23.67
CA PRO A 163 19.81 5.76 22.35
C PRO A 163 20.38 4.97 21.15
N ILE A 164 21.56 4.33 21.31
CA ILE A 164 22.23 3.60 20.24
C ILE A 164 21.56 2.23 20.03
N GLU A 165 21.31 1.47 21.10
CA GLU A 165 20.52 0.23 20.98
C GLU A 165 19.06 0.52 20.60
N GLN A 166 18.46 1.60 21.11
CA GLN A 166 17.12 2.06 20.74
C GLN A 166 17.02 2.32 19.24
N MET A 167 18.02 2.96 18.62
CA MET A 167 18.10 3.14 17.17
C MET A 167 18.11 1.80 16.41
N ALA A 168 18.84 0.79 16.89
CA ALA A 168 18.85 -0.54 16.26
C ALA A 168 17.47 -1.22 16.30
N TYR A 169 16.71 -1.09 17.39
CA TYR A 169 15.34 -1.60 17.46
C TYR A 169 14.34 -0.80 16.62
N VAL A 170 14.50 0.52 16.53
CA VAL A 170 13.72 1.36 15.59
C VAL A 170 13.99 0.93 14.15
N ALA A 171 15.26 0.64 13.80
CA ALA A 171 15.63 0.09 12.50
C ALA A 171 14.99 -1.29 12.24
N ALA A 172 15.04 -2.20 13.23
CA ALA A 172 14.39 -3.50 13.11
C ALA A 172 12.87 -3.38 12.92
N TYR A 173 12.21 -2.47 13.67
CA TYR A 173 10.79 -2.16 13.48
C TYR A 173 10.51 -1.64 12.07
N ALA A 174 11.31 -0.68 11.59
CA ALA A 174 11.15 -0.11 10.26
C ALA A 174 11.30 -1.17 9.14
N VAL A 175 12.26 -2.09 9.29
CA VAL A 175 12.48 -3.23 8.40
C VAL A 175 11.32 -4.23 8.45
N SER A 176 10.80 -4.52 9.65
CA SER A 176 9.75 -5.51 9.86
C SER A 176 8.45 -5.22 9.09
N ASN A 177 8.19 -3.95 8.78
CA ASN A 177 7.04 -3.49 7.97
C ASN A 177 7.02 -4.06 6.55
N TYR A 178 8.15 -4.58 6.05
CA TYR A 178 8.26 -5.17 4.72
C TYR A 178 8.12 -6.70 4.72
N SER A 179 8.11 -7.34 5.88
CA SER A 179 8.18 -8.80 6.01
C SER A 179 7.10 -9.55 5.22
N THR A 180 5.88 -9.04 5.19
CA THR A 180 4.74 -9.69 4.51
C THR A 180 4.69 -9.41 3.01
N THR A 181 5.45 -8.43 2.52
CA THR A 181 5.44 -8.03 1.11
C THR A 181 6.06 -9.09 0.18
N GLY A 182 6.93 -9.95 0.70
CA GLY A 182 7.55 -11.02 -0.09
C GLY A 182 6.55 -12.07 -0.60
N ASN A 183 5.45 -12.27 0.15
CA ASN A 183 4.47 -13.32 -0.10
C ASN A 183 3.08 -12.78 -0.52
N ARG A 184 2.87 -11.46 -0.50
CA ARG A 184 1.59 -10.81 -0.81
C ARG A 184 1.72 -9.90 -2.03
N THR A 185 1.31 -10.43 -3.18
CA THR A 185 1.34 -9.73 -4.48
C THR A 185 0.01 -9.09 -4.87
N ASN A 186 -1.06 -9.37 -4.13
CA ASN A 186 -2.39 -8.81 -4.35
C ASN A 186 -2.45 -7.35 -3.91
N LYS A 187 -3.26 -6.55 -4.62
CA LYS A 187 -3.43 -5.13 -4.35
C LYS A 187 -4.48 -4.92 -3.24
N PRO A 188 -4.21 -4.18 -2.16
CA PRO A 188 -5.30 -3.76 -1.27
C PRO A 188 -6.29 -2.85 -2.00
N PHE A 189 -7.53 -2.75 -1.50
CA PHE A 189 -8.51 -1.81 -2.03
C PHE A 189 -8.02 -0.38 -1.88
N ASN A 190 -8.05 0.38 -2.98
CA ASN A 190 -7.85 1.82 -2.91
C ASN A 190 -8.99 2.39 -2.07
N PRO A 191 -8.71 3.10 -0.97
CA PRO A 191 -9.76 3.53 -0.10
C PRO A 191 -10.52 4.73 -0.71
N LEU A 192 -11.76 4.94 -0.26
CA LEU A 192 -12.55 6.09 -0.66
C LEU A 192 -12.11 7.36 0.09
N LEU A 193 -12.39 8.54 -0.48
CA LEU A 193 -12.13 9.81 0.18
C LEU A 193 -13.03 9.96 1.41
N GLY A 194 -12.43 10.19 2.59
CA GLY A 194 -13.12 10.18 3.87
C GLY A 194 -13.37 8.78 4.45
N GLU A 195 -12.85 7.71 3.81
CA GLU A 195 -12.81 6.38 4.42
C GLU A 195 -11.88 6.40 5.63
N THR A 196 -12.35 5.80 6.72
CA THR A 196 -11.64 5.71 7.99
C THR A 196 -11.36 4.25 8.32
N TYR A 197 -10.41 4.00 9.22
CA TYR A 197 -10.25 2.69 9.82
C TYR A 197 -9.70 2.84 11.24
N GLU A 198 -10.35 2.18 12.19
CA GLU A 198 -9.84 2.04 13.55
C GLU A 198 -9.33 0.63 13.85
N CYS A 199 -8.30 0.53 14.68
CA CYS A 199 -7.83 -0.71 15.26
C CYS A 199 -7.58 -0.49 16.75
N ASP A 200 -8.57 -0.84 17.58
CA ASP A 200 -8.44 -0.82 19.04
C ASP A 200 -8.07 -2.23 19.54
N ARG A 201 -6.83 -2.36 20.03
CA ARG A 201 -6.33 -3.59 20.65
C ARG A 201 -5.81 -3.32 22.05
N ARG A 202 -6.67 -3.02 23.03
CA ARG A 202 -6.50 -3.11 24.52
C ARG A 202 -5.21 -2.57 25.19
N LYS A 203 -4.21 -2.14 24.42
CA LYS A 203 -2.83 -1.75 24.74
C LYS A 203 -2.17 -0.94 23.62
N THR A 204 -2.77 -0.91 22.42
CA THR A 204 -2.42 -0.03 21.30
C THR A 204 -3.69 0.27 20.53
N SER A 205 -4.05 1.55 20.41
CA SER A 205 -5.22 2.02 19.68
C SER A 205 -4.74 2.89 18.53
N MET A 206 -5.02 2.49 17.28
CA MET A 206 -4.64 3.26 16.10
C MET A 206 -5.89 3.69 15.34
N PHE A 207 -5.89 4.94 14.88
CA PHE A 207 -6.94 5.49 14.04
C PHE A 207 -6.34 6.08 12.75
N MET A 208 -6.97 5.80 11.61
CA MET A 208 -6.58 6.33 10.30
C MET A 208 -7.79 6.91 9.58
N ASP A 209 -7.54 7.95 8.80
CA ASP A 209 -8.51 8.61 7.92
C ASP A 209 -7.80 9.03 6.64
N LEU A 210 -8.54 9.12 5.55
CA LEU A 210 -7.98 9.39 4.25
C LEU A 210 -8.28 10.75 3.66
N ASN A 211 -7.16 11.40 3.42
CA ASN A 211 -6.89 12.64 2.74
C ASN A 211 -6.52 12.63 1.26
N LEU A 212 -7.35 12.30 0.28
CA LEU A 212 -6.85 12.38 -1.11
C LEU A 212 -6.71 13.85 -1.54
N LYS A 213 -5.46 14.32 -1.73
CA LYS A 213 -5.19 15.45 -2.62
C LYS A 213 -5.22 14.95 -4.07
N GLU A 214 -5.81 15.77 -4.92
CA GLU A 214 -6.05 15.59 -6.34
C GLU A 214 -4.80 15.17 -7.14
N MET A 215 -5.05 14.43 -8.23
CA MET A 215 -4.10 13.89 -9.22
C MET A 215 -3.22 12.73 -8.72
N SER A 216 -3.67 11.51 -9.05
CA SER A 216 -2.87 10.30 -9.29
C SER A 216 -1.91 9.80 -8.20
N ASN A 217 -1.96 10.36 -6.99
CA ASN A 217 -1.11 9.98 -5.87
C ASN A 217 -1.98 9.64 -4.66
N ASP A 218 -2.09 8.35 -4.35
CA ASP A 218 -2.86 7.80 -3.24
C ASP A 218 -2.21 8.27 -1.91
N SER A 219 -2.62 9.42 -1.39
CA SER A 219 -2.10 9.94 -0.11
C SER A 219 -2.80 9.31 1.09
N ILE A 220 -2.10 8.45 1.83
CA ILE A 220 -2.60 7.80 3.04
C ILE A 220 -2.08 8.46 4.30
N ARG A 221 -3.01 8.87 5.16
CA ARG A 221 -2.72 9.61 6.39
C ARG A 221 -3.06 8.74 7.59
N ILE A 222 -2.17 8.69 8.57
CA ILE A 222 -2.40 8.00 9.84
C ILE A 222 -2.49 9.03 10.96
N GLY A 223 -3.54 8.90 11.76
CA GLY A 223 -3.78 9.72 12.95
C GLY A 223 -2.90 9.32 14.09
N ASP A 224 -2.70 10.28 14.97
CA ASP A 224 -1.88 10.18 16.17
C ASP A 224 -2.14 8.87 16.91
N ASP A 225 -1.11 8.04 16.98
CA ASP A 225 -1.04 6.94 17.90
C ASP A 225 -0.90 7.55 19.29
N HIS A 226 -2.00 7.63 20.05
CA HIS A 226 -1.88 7.68 21.51
C HIS A 226 -1.95 6.24 22.00
N CYS A 227 -0.84 5.51 21.85
CA CYS A 227 -0.64 4.24 22.53
C CYS A 227 -0.34 4.55 24.01
N HIS A 228 -1.39 4.74 24.80
CA HIS A 228 -1.26 4.80 26.26
C HIS A 228 -1.27 3.39 26.83
N ARG A 229 -0.11 2.97 27.36
CA ARG A 229 -0.06 1.87 28.34
C ARG A 229 0.26 2.45 29.72
N THR A 230 -0.74 2.48 30.58
CA THR A 230 -0.54 2.67 32.02
C THR A 230 0.05 1.39 32.59
N LEU A 231 1.28 1.45 33.11
CA LEU A 231 1.86 0.33 33.84
C LEU A 231 1.15 0.18 35.18
N ARG A 232 1.10 -1.07 35.68
CA ARG A 232 0.43 -1.48 36.92
C ARG A 232 0.93 -0.75 38.18
N ASN A 233 2.02 0.03 38.07
CA ASN A 233 2.67 0.80 39.14
C ASN A 233 2.55 2.33 38.97
N GLY A 234 1.58 2.83 38.19
CA GLY A 234 1.32 4.28 38.06
C GLY A 234 2.26 5.05 37.12
N GLY A 235 3.21 4.38 36.45
CA GLY A 235 3.98 4.97 35.34
C GLY A 235 3.22 4.90 34.01
N SER A 236 3.10 6.01 33.30
CA SER A 236 2.60 6.05 31.91
C SER A 236 3.76 5.81 30.95
N LEU A 237 3.74 4.68 30.24
CA LEU A 237 4.65 4.45 29.11
C LEU A 237 3.87 4.80 27.83
N GLY A 238 3.70 6.10 27.58
CA GLY A 238 3.09 6.57 26.34
C GLY A 238 4.04 6.34 25.17
N ARG A 239 3.51 6.08 23.98
CA ARG A 239 4.24 6.25 22.72
C ARG A 239 3.35 7.01 21.75
N SER A 240 3.98 7.80 20.89
CA SER A 240 3.31 8.32 19.71
C SER A 240 4.10 8.03 18.44
N GLY A 241 3.53 7.14 17.62
CA GLY A 241 3.89 6.97 16.23
C GLY A 241 3.02 7.84 15.34
N LYS A 242 3.62 8.70 14.51
CA LYS A 242 2.88 9.48 13.50
C LYS A 242 3.37 9.10 12.11
N LYS A 243 2.47 8.83 11.18
CA LYS A 243 2.82 8.55 9.79
C LYS A 243 1.95 9.36 8.85
N ASP A 244 2.58 10.11 7.96
CA ASP A 244 1.90 10.69 6.81
C ASP A 244 2.70 10.30 5.57
N PHE A 245 2.10 9.54 4.65
CA PHE A 245 2.78 9.19 3.42
C PHE A 245 1.84 9.01 2.23
N THR A 246 2.36 9.36 1.07
CA THR A 246 1.70 9.27 -0.22
C THR A 246 2.29 8.17 -1.06
N MET A 247 1.47 7.25 -1.55
CA MET A 247 1.94 6.19 -2.41
C MET A 247 1.98 6.66 -3.86
N THR A 248 3.16 6.58 -4.48
CA THR A 248 3.33 6.84 -5.90
C THR A 248 3.67 5.52 -6.61
N SER A 249 2.93 5.19 -7.68
CA SER A 249 3.16 3.96 -8.46
C SER A 249 3.60 4.31 -9.88
N ARG A 250 4.68 3.71 -10.37
CA ARG A 250 5.21 3.91 -11.73
C ARG A 250 5.43 2.57 -12.43
N PHE A 251 4.79 2.39 -13.58
CA PHE A 251 5.03 1.25 -14.46
C PHE A 251 6.19 1.53 -15.41
N ARG A 252 7.16 0.62 -15.47
CA ARG A 252 8.34 0.73 -16.35
C ARG A 252 8.43 -0.48 -17.28
N GLY A 253 7.30 -0.88 -17.86
CA GLY A 253 7.21 -2.01 -18.79
C GLY A 253 7.25 -3.37 -18.09
N LYS A 254 8.44 -3.86 -17.70
CA LYS A 254 8.55 -5.21 -17.11
C LYS A 254 8.16 -5.26 -15.63
N TYR A 255 8.21 -4.14 -14.94
CA TYR A 255 7.99 -4.05 -13.49
C TYR A 255 7.16 -2.81 -13.12
N LEU A 256 6.50 -2.91 -11.97
CA LEU A 256 5.76 -1.83 -11.31
C LEU A 256 6.54 -1.42 -10.05
N SER A 257 6.95 -0.17 -9.95
CA SER A 257 7.62 0.37 -8.75
C SER A 257 6.63 1.21 -7.95
N VAL A 258 6.58 0.98 -6.65
CA VAL A 258 5.71 1.60 -5.67
C VAL A 258 6.61 2.30 -4.64
N THR A 259 6.54 3.63 -4.57
CA THR A 259 7.38 4.45 -3.71
C THR A 259 6.48 5.25 -2.75
N PRO A 260 6.51 4.95 -1.45
CA PRO A 260 5.88 5.77 -0.43
C PRO A 260 6.65 7.10 -0.27
N VAL A 261 5.93 8.21 -0.17
CA VAL A 261 6.44 9.58 -0.11
C VAL A 261 5.93 10.22 1.17
N GLY A 262 6.79 10.34 2.17
CA GLY A 262 6.43 10.94 3.44
C GLY A 262 7.28 10.37 4.57
N TYR A 263 7.09 10.91 5.77
CA TYR A 263 7.87 10.53 6.93
C TYR A 263 7.04 9.68 7.90
N THR A 264 7.70 8.66 8.42
CA THR A 264 7.29 7.95 9.63
C THR A 264 8.04 8.54 10.81
N HIS A 265 7.30 8.87 11.86
CA HIS A 265 7.82 9.37 13.12
C HIS A 265 7.58 8.34 14.24
N VAL A 266 8.55 8.18 15.11
CA VAL A 266 8.45 7.40 16.35
C VAL A 266 8.96 8.25 17.49
N TYR A 267 8.09 8.57 18.45
CA TYR A 267 8.44 9.35 19.62
C TYR A 267 8.38 8.49 20.89
N PHE A 268 9.43 8.62 21.70
CA PHE A 268 9.56 7.96 23.01
C PHE A 268 9.46 9.02 24.13
N PRO A 269 8.29 9.21 24.76
CA PRO A 269 8.10 10.17 25.85
C PRO A 269 9.08 10.03 27.02
N GLY A 270 9.49 8.81 27.36
CA GLY A 270 10.41 8.56 28.46
C GLY A 270 11.80 9.13 28.24
N SER A 271 12.40 8.89 27.07
CA SER A 271 13.72 9.43 26.69
C SER A 271 13.65 10.78 25.97
N LYS A 272 12.45 11.21 25.55
CA LYS A 272 12.18 12.32 24.62
C LYS A 272 12.86 12.17 23.26
N ASN A 273 13.35 10.98 22.91
CA ASN A 273 13.92 10.73 21.59
C ASN A 273 12.80 10.74 20.53
N HIS A 274 13.06 11.40 19.42
CA HIS A 274 12.15 11.50 18.29
C HIS A 274 12.86 11.03 17.04
N TYR A 275 12.42 9.90 16.49
CA TYR A 275 12.96 9.33 15.28
C TYR A 275 12.11 9.70 14.08
N SER A 276 12.72 9.95 12.93
CA SER A 276 12.01 10.03 11.65
C SER A 276 12.73 9.26 10.54
N TYR A 277 11.97 8.64 9.64
CA TYR A 277 12.51 7.98 8.45
C TYR A 277 11.50 7.93 7.30
N LYS A 278 12.00 7.75 6.07
CA LYS A 278 11.19 7.48 4.88
C LYS A 278 11.15 5.99 4.60
N LYS A 279 10.00 5.50 4.13
CA LYS A 279 9.88 4.15 3.60
C LYS A 279 10.63 4.04 2.25
N ILE A 280 11.12 2.84 1.94
CA ILE A 280 11.83 2.52 0.71
C ILE A 280 10.89 2.09 -0.43
N THR A 281 11.46 1.89 -1.62
CA THR A 281 10.70 1.50 -2.82
C THR A 281 10.47 -0.01 -2.87
N THR A 282 9.24 -0.39 -3.17
CA THR A 282 8.82 -1.78 -3.45
C THR A 282 8.65 -1.96 -4.95
N THR A 283 9.25 -2.98 -5.55
CA THR A 283 9.15 -3.28 -6.97
C THR A 283 8.49 -4.64 -7.18
N VAL A 284 7.39 -4.65 -7.93
CA VAL A 284 6.70 -5.86 -8.38
C VAL A 284 7.21 -6.23 -9.76
N HIS A 285 7.89 -7.36 -9.85
CA HIS A 285 8.47 -7.89 -11.08
C HIS A 285 7.51 -8.81 -11.81
N ASN A 286 7.81 -9.07 -13.09
CA ASN A 286 7.10 -10.03 -13.95
C ASN A 286 5.61 -9.69 -14.20
N ILE A 287 5.27 -8.39 -14.23
CA ILE A 287 3.90 -7.91 -14.50
C ILE A 287 3.34 -8.41 -15.86
N ILE A 288 4.23 -8.65 -16.83
CA ILE A 288 3.87 -9.09 -18.18
C ILE A 288 3.90 -10.63 -18.30
N VAL A 289 5.00 -11.27 -17.92
CA VAL A 289 5.23 -12.71 -18.08
C VAL A 289 5.97 -13.27 -16.88
N GLY A 290 5.50 -14.42 -16.39
CA GLY A 290 6.08 -15.17 -15.29
C GLY A 290 5.34 -14.99 -13.97
N LYS A 291 5.82 -15.67 -12.93
CA LYS A 291 5.29 -15.51 -11.56
C LYS A 291 5.67 -14.14 -11.03
N LEU A 292 4.69 -13.39 -10.50
CA LEU A 292 4.92 -12.13 -9.81
C LEU A 292 5.80 -12.37 -8.57
N TRP A 293 6.77 -11.50 -8.37
CA TRP A 293 7.58 -11.47 -7.16
C TRP A 293 7.93 -10.03 -6.80
N ILE A 294 8.17 -9.80 -5.51
CA ILE A 294 8.40 -8.48 -4.95
C ILE A 294 9.84 -8.35 -4.47
N ASP A 295 10.43 -7.19 -4.75
CA ASP A 295 11.71 -6.76 -4.22
C ASP A 295 11.56 -5.43 -3.47
N ASN A 296 12.23 -5.30 -2.33
CA ASN A 296 12.29 -4.06 -1.59
C ASN A 296 13.74 -3.57 -1.60
N HIS A 297 13.96 -2.35 -2.09
CA HIS A 297 15.31 -1.80 -2.28
C HIS A 297 15.38 -0.30 -2.05
N GLY A 298 16.61 0.16 -1.79
CA GLY A 298 16.93 1.55 -1.51
C GLY A 298 17.56 1.75 -0.13
N ASP A 299 17.89 3.00 0.17
CA ASP A 299 18.51 3.38 1.43
C ASP A 299 17.48 4.06 2.33
N MET A 300 17.29 3.51 3.53
CA MET A 300 16.42 4.07 4.57
C MET A 300 17.27 4.80 5.60
N GLU A 301 17.20 6.13 5.61
CA GLU A 301 17.83 6.96 6.64
C GLU A 301 16.86 7.18 7.82
N ILE A 302 17.31 6.77 9.01
CA ILE A 302 16.64 6.94 10.29
C ILE A 302 17.46 7.93 11.12
N VAL A 303 16.83 9.02 11.52
CA VAL A 303 17.47 10.10 12.28
C VAL A 303 16.79 10.23 13.63
N ASN A 304 17.56 10.26 14.71
CA ASN A 304 17.09 10.71 16.02
C ASN A 304 17.31 12.22 16.15
N HIS A 305 16.23 12.99 16.21
CA HIS A 305 16.28 14.45 16.34
C HIS A 305 16.69 14.90 17.74
N GLY A 306 16.59 14.03 18.76
CA GLY A 306 16.97 14.36 20.13
C GLY A 306 18.48 14.31 20.36
N THR A 307 19.15 13.27 19.87
CA THR A 307 20.60 13.05 20.07
C THR A 307 21.44 13.38 18.85
N GLY A 308 20.86 13.40 17.65
CA GLY A 308 21.58 13.52 16.38
C GLY A 308 22.12 12.20 15.83
N ASP A 309 21.89 11.07 16.52
CA ASP A 309 22.28 9.73 16.05
C ASP A 309 21.58 9.37 14.74
N LYS A 310 22.27 8.61 13.88
CA LYS A 310 21.75 8.23 12.57
C LYS A 310 21.97 6.77 12.27
N CYS A 311 21.03 6.15 11.57
CA CYS A 311 21.20 4.83 10.98
C CYS A 311 20.77 4.87 9.51
N VAL A 312 21.62 4.41 8.60
CA VAL A 312 21.26 4.22 7.19
C VAL A 312 21.18 2.73 6.93
N VAL A 313 19.97 2.21 6.77
CA VAL A 313 19.71 0.80 6.44
C VAL A 313 19.55 0.65 4.94
N LYS A 314 20.49 -0.06 4.32
CA LYS A 314 20.46 -0.39 2.90
C LYS A 314 19.70 -1.68 2.66
N PHE A 315 18.69 -1.62 1.81
CA PHE A 315 18.01 -2.77 1.25
C PHE A 315 18.62 -3.09 -0.12
N PHE A 316 19.27 -4.24 -0.22
CA PHE A 316 19.98 -4.61 -1.44
C PHE A 316 18.99 -5.05 -2.51
N PRO A 317 18.99 -4.41 -3.70
CA PRO A 317 18.15 -4.85 -4.79
C PRO A 317 18.57 -6.24 -5.26
N TYR A 318 17.59 -7.03 -5.66
CA TYR A 318 17.87 -8.30 -6.33
C TYR A 318 18.67 -8.07 -7.61
N SER A 319 19.75 -8.81 -7.78
CA SER A 319 20.58 -8.77 -8.98
C SER A 319 21.13 -10.15 -9.28
N TYR A 320 20.94 -10.60 -10.51
CA TYR A 320 21.43 -11.89 -11.00
C TYR A 320 22.97 -12.01 -10.96
N PHE A 321 23.66 -10.88 -11.03
CA PHE A 321 25.13 -10.81 -11.02
C PHE A 321 25.71 -10.56 -9.62
N SER A 322 24.85 -10.28 -8.63
CA SER A 322 25.30 -10.08 -7.26
C SER A 322 25.52 -11.42 -6.56
N ARG A 323 26.59 -11.50 -5.77
CA ARG A 323 26.83 -12.62 -4.84
C ARG A 323 26.09 -12.43 -3.51
N GLU A 324 25.46 -11.28 -3.31
CA GLU A 324 24.74 -11.00 -2.08
C GLU A 324 23.50 -11.88 -1.97
N PRO A 325 23.16 -12.37 -0.76
CA PRO A 325 21.91 -13.08 -0.55
C PRO A 325 20.72 -12.19 -0.96
N PRO A 326 19.68 -12.77 -1.56
CA PRO A 326 18.47 -12.02 -1.88
C PRO A 326 17.86 -11.47 -0.58
N ARG A 327 17.19 -10.31 -0.69
CA ARG A 327 16.48 -9.66 0.43
C ARG A 327 17.37 -9.19 1.60
N LYS A 328 18.68 -9.15 1.38
CA LYS A 328 19.66 -8.67 2.37
C LYS A 328 19.36 -7.22 2.79
N ILE A 329 19.52 -6.96 4.08
CA ILE A 329 19.64 -5.62 4.64
C ILE A 329 20.97 -5.46 5.37
N TYR A 330 21.55 -4.26 5.32
CA TYR A 330 22.73 -3.88 6.08
C TYR A 330 22.66 -2.39 6.43
N GLY A 331 22.83 -2.06 7.69
CA GLY A 331 22.86 -0.69 8.16
C GLY A 331 23.90 -0.50 9.25
N VAL A 332 24.34 0.74 9.40
CA VAL A 332 25.31 1.13 10.42
C VAL A 332 24.67 2.22 11.26
N VAL A 333 24.57 1.98 12.56
CA VAL A 333 24.17 2.98 13.56
C VAL A 333 25.41 3.79 13.91
N LYS A 334 25.30 5.10 13.74
CA LYS A 334 26.34 6.08 14.06
C LYS A 334 25.82 7.00 15.15
N ASP A 335 26.70 7.36 16.06
CA ASP A 335 26.40 8.40 17.05
C ASP A 335 26.40 9.80 16.41
N SER A 336 26.10 10.81 17.22
CA SER A 336 26.14 12.23 16.85
C SER A 336 27.49 12.70 16.28
N SER A 337 28.60 12.05 16.65
CA SER A 337 29.94 12.35 16.16
C SER A 337 30.23 11.70 14.79
N GLY A 338 29.33 10.82 14.33
CA GLY A 338 29.45 10.08 13.08
C GLY A 338 30.20 8.75 13.23
N ASP A 339 30.54 8.35 14.47
CA ASP A 339 31.30 7.14 14.74
C ASP A 339 30.38 5.91 14.69
N PRO A 340 30.73 4.87 13.92
CA PRO A 340 30.00 3.61 13.89
C PRO A 340 29.99 2.92 15.27
N ARG A 341 28.80 2.63 15.80
CA ARG A 341 28.61 1.94 17.09
C ARG A 341 28.01 0.55 16.95
N LEU A 342 26.99 0.40 16.11
CA LEU A 342 26.34 -0.89 15.84
C LEU A 342 26.19 -1.12 14.34
N VAL A 343 26.15 -2.37 13.95
CA VAL A 343 25.71 -2.84 12.65
C VAL A 343 24.37 -3.53 12.81
N VAL A 344 23.41 -3.21 11.94
CA VAL A 344 22.12 -3.89 11.81
C VAL A 344 22.15 -4.68 10.50
N GLN A 345 21.94 -5.99 10.55
CA GLN A 345 22.04 -6.84 9.36
C GLN A 345 21.01 -7.96 9.39
N GLY A 346 20.69 -8.52 8.22
CA GLY A 346 19.78 -9.66 8.12
C GLY A 346 19.07 -9.73 6.76
N LYS A 347 17.82 -10.19 6.78
CA LYS A 347 16.94 -10.24 5.62
C LYS A 347 15.56 -9.72 6.00
N TRP A 348 15.02 -8.79 5.21
CA TRP A 348 13.80 -8.06 5.57
C TRP A 348 12.53 -8.94 5.68
N ASP A 349 12.56 -10.18 5.19
CA ASP A 349 11.48 -11.16 5.27
C ASP A 349 11.73 -12.32 6.23
N GLU A 350 12.89 -12.39 6.89
CA GLU A 350 13.23 -13.49 7.80
C GLU A 350 13.62 -12.98 9.19
N TYR A 351 14.61 -12.07 9.28
CA TYR A 351 15.15 -11.64 10.57
C TYR A 351 16.04 -10.39 10.48
N VAL A 352 16.26 -9.77 11.64
CA VAL A 352 17.23 -8.70 11.85
C VAL A 352 18.05 -8.99 13.09
N GLU A 353 19.35 -8.82 12.96
CA GLU A 353 20.37 -8.93 13.99
C GLU A 353 21.09 -7.60 14.18
N MET A 354 21.61 -7.37 15.38
CA MET A 354 22.53 -6.29 15.65
C MET A 354 23.87 -6.84 16.14
N VAL A 355 24.95 -6.14 15.79
CA VAL A 355 26.32 -6.51 16.16
C VAL A 355 27.06 -5.25 16.59
N LYS A 356 27.81 -5.31 17.69
CA LYS A 356 28.62 -4.17 18.14
C LYS A 356 29.85 -4.00 17.25
N VAL A 357 30.19 -2.74 16.99
CA VAL A 357 31.42 -2.37 16.28
C VAL A 357 32.58 -2.37 17.28
N THR A 358 33.63 -3.11 16.98
CA THR A 358 34.83 -3.20 17.82
C THR A 358 35.92 -2.23 17.35
N ARG A 359 36.11 -2.14 16.03
CA ARG A 359 37.12 -1.28 15.43
C ARG A 359 36.68 -0.74 14.08
N VAL A 360 36.99 0.52 13.83
CA VAL A 360 36.78 1.17 12.54
C VAL A 360 38.15 1.52 11.98
N THR A 361 38.49 0.92 10.84
CA THR A 361 39.75 1.21 10.14
C THR A 361 39.43 2.07 8.93
N GLN A 362 39.90 3.32 8.94
CA GLN A 362 39.83 4.20 7.78
C GLN A 362 40.87 3.74 6.76
N GLY A 363 40.41 3.33 5.58
CA GLY A 363 41.31 3.03 4.46
C GLY A 363 41.96 4.30 3.91
N SER A 364 43.15 4.18 3.31
CA SER A 364 43.76 5.29 2.57
C SER A 364 42.87 5.68 1.37
N SER A 365 42.94 6.95 0.93
CA SER A 365 41.98 7.77 0.15
C SER A 365 41.04 7.18 -0.94
N ARG A 366 41.06 5.88 -1.25
CA ARG A 366 40.15 5.18 -2.17
C ARG A 366 39.54 3.88 -1.63
N GLU A 367 39.91 3.43 -0.43
CA GLU A 367 39.43 2.17 0.14
C GLU A 367 38.24 2.42 1.09
N LYS A 368 37.20 1.58 1.00
CA LYS A 368 35.99 1.72 1.82
C LYS A 368 36.33 1.52 3.30
N VAL A 369 35.71 2.32 4.18
CA VAL A 369 35.82 2.17 5.65
C VAL A 369 35.54 0.71 6.02
N LYS A 370 36.52 0.06 6.65
CA LYS A 370 36.38 -1.32 7.13
C LYS A 370 35.88 -1.29 8.57
N ILE A 371 34.70 -1.86 8.78
CA ILE A 371 34.07 -2.00 10.09
C ILE A 371 34.31 -3.43 10.57
N GLU A 372 35.03 -3.59 11.66
CA GLU A 372 35.20 -4.85 12.38
C GLU A 372 34.14 -4.91 13.48
N THR A 373 33.47 -6.05 13.58
CA THR A 373 32.37 -6.28 14.52
C THR A 373 32.69 -7.42 15.47
N GLU A 374 31.94 -7.51 16.56
CA GLU A 374 31.96 -8.69 17.42
C GLU A 374 31.57 -9.96 16.63
N ALA A 375 32.02 -11.12 17.13
CA ALA A 375 31.80 -12.41 16.46
C ALA A 375 30.36 -12.91 16.59
N GLU A 376 29.68 -12.60 17.71
CA GLU A 376 28.34 -13.10 18.01
C GLU A 376 27.27 -12.02 17.75
N PRO A 377 26.41 -12.19 16.73
CA PRO A 377 25.29 -11.30 16.49
C PRO A 377 24.15 -11.54 17.49
N ARG A 378 23.49 -10.47 17.95
CA ARG A 378 22.26 -10.54 18.77
C ARG A 378 21.04 -10.45 17.86
N ARG A 379 20.22 -11.50 17.82
CA ARG A 379 18.91 -11.50 17.13
C ARG A 379 17.94 -10.54 17.82
N ILE A 380 17.48 -9.52 17.11
CA ILE A 380 16.55 -8.51 17.66
C ILE A 380 15.15 -8.56 17.06
N TRP A 381 14.99 -9.16 15.88
CA TRP A 381 13.68 -9.44 15.29
C TRP A 381 13.73 -10.71 14.44
N THR A 382 12.64 -11.48 14.46
CA THR A 382 12.40 -12.62 13.58
C THR A 382 10.96 -12.55 13.09
N VAL A 383 10.73 -12.85 11.82
CA VAL A 383 9.40 -12.88 11.22
C VAL A 383 8.51 -13.90 11.93
N ASN A 384 7.24 -13.57 12.09
CA ASN A 384 6.25 -14.52 12.59
C ASN A 384 6.12 -15.69 11.60
N PRO A 385 5.98 -16.93 12.08
CA PRO A 385 5.76 -18.07 11.20
C PRO A 385 4.44 -17.91 10.43
N PRO A 386 4.38 -18.31 9.14
CA PRO A 386 3.14 -18.33 8.38
C PRO A 386 2.07 -19.19 9.07
N ILE A 387 0.81 -18.76 8.98
CA ILE A 387 -0.32 -19.55 9.46
C ILE A 387 -0.51 -20.76 8.52
N PRO A 388 -0.78 -21.97 9.04
CA PRO A 388 -1.14 -23.11 8.20
C PRO A 388 -2.30 -22.79 7.25
N GLY A 389 -2.14 -23.05 5.95
CA GLY A 389 -3.16 -22.73 4.95
C GLY A 389 -3.20 -21.26 4.51
N SER A 390 -2.26 -20.43 4.96
CA SER A 390 -2.23 -18.99 4.63
C SER A 390 -2.19 -18.72 3.12
N GLU A 391 -1.63 -19.61 2.31
CA GLU A 391 -1.58 -19.50 0.85
C GLU A 391 -2.96 -19.40 0.20
N LYS A 392 -3.97 -20.01 0.82
CA LYS A 392 -5.36 -19.90 0.41
C LYS A 392 -6.08 -18.70 1.02
N MET A 393 -5.54 -18.14 2.10
CA MET A 393 -6.04 -16.97 2.82
C MET A 393 -5.20 -15.73 2.51
N HIS A 394 -4.90 -15.50 1.22
CA HIS A 394 -4.16 -14.31 0.75
C HIS A 394 -2.76 -14.13 1.36
N ASN A 395 -2.14 -15.20 1.89
CA ASN A 395 -0.90 -15.16 2.69
C ASN A 395 -0.98 -14.17 3.87
N PHE A 396 -2.16 -14.03 4.47
CA PHE A 396 -2.37 -13.14 5.60
C PHE A 396 -1.64 -13.62 6.86
N THR A 397 -1.07 -12.67 7.59
CA THR A 397 -0.59 -12.88 8.96
C THR A 397 -1.78 -12.92 9.91
N LYS A 398 -1.53 -13.32 11.17
CA LYS A 398 -2.57 -13.32 12.19
C LYS A 398 -3.21 -11.95 12.34
N LEU A 399 -2.39 -10.89 12.36
CA LEU A 399 -2.90 -9.52 12.41
C LEU A 399 -3.82 -9.24 11.22
N ALA A 400 -3.34 -9.50 9.99
CA ALA A 400 -4.10 -9.23 8.77
C ALA A 400 -5.44 -9.97 8.71
N ILE A 401 -5.49 -11.24 9.15
CA ILE A 401 -6.74 -12.00 9.29
C ILE A 401 -7.72 -11.24 10.18
N GLU A 402 -7.27 -10.68 11.30
CA GLU A 402 -8.13 -10.05 12.30
C GLU A 402 -8.57 -8.61 11.92
N LEU A 403 -7.90 -7.94 10.96
CA LEU A 403 -8.11 -6.50 10.68
C LEU A 403 -9.52 -6.17 10.16
N ASN A 404 -10.10 -7.05 9.33
CA ASN A 404 -11.41 -6.83 8.73
C ASN A 404 -12.54 -7.59 9.43
N GLU A 405 -12.28 -8.12 10.63
CA GLU A 405 -13.31 -8.71 11.49
C GLU A 405 -14.31 -7.61 11.93
N PRO A 406 -15.63 -7.83 11.82
CA PRO A 406 -16.64 -6.86 12.23
C PRO A 406 -16.51 -6.42 13.69
N GLU A 407 -16.61 -5.11 13.92
CA GLU A 407 -16.49 -4.47 15.23
C GLU A 407 -17.67 -3.50 15.45
N PRO A 408 -18.39 -3.59 16.59
CA PRO A 408 -19.52 -2.71 16.86
C PRO A 408 -19.05 -1.31 17.22
N GLY A 409 -19.88 -0.31 16.92
CA GLY A 409 -19.61 1.08 17.32
C GLY A 409 -18.48 1.75 16.56
N VAL A 410 -18.06 1.20 15.41
CA VAL A 410 -17.18 1.88 14.45
C VAL A 410 -17.91 3.04 13.76
N ALA A 411 -17.17 3.99 13.20
CA ALA A 411 -17.76 5.05 12.37
C ALA A 411 -18.43 4.48 11.10
N PRO A 412 -19.48 5.12 10.54
CA PRO A 412 -20.10 4.72 9.27
C PRO A 412 -19.14 4.68 8.08
N THR A 413 -18.00 5.37 8.20
CA THR A 413 -16.93 5.45 7.21
C THR A 413 -15.85 4.36 7.41
N ASP A 414 -15.97 3.47 8.39
CA ASP A 414 -14.95 2.45 8.70
C ASP A 414 -14.83 1.40 7.57
N SER A 415 -13.59 1.03 7.18
CA SER A 415 -13.34 0.04 6.13
C SER A 415 -14.03 -1.31 6.36
N ARG A 416 -14.37 -1.70 7.60
CA ARG A 416 -15.12 -2.95 7.85
C ARG A 416 -16.55 -2.92 7.30
N LEU A 417 -17.12 -1.73 7.15
CA LEU A 417 -18.45 -1.48 6.62
C LEU A 417 -18.45 -1.29 5.09
N ARG A 418 -17.26 -1.28 4.47
CA ARG A 418 -17.10 -1.13 3.02
C ARG A 418 -17.67 -2.36 2.28
N PRO A 419 -18.73 -2.20 1.45
CA PRO A 419 -19.51 -3.33 0.97
C PRO A 419 -18.82 -4.16 -0.12
N ASP A 420 -18.11 -3.56 -1.07
CA ASP A 420 -17.34 -4.28 -2.10
C ASP A 420 -16.23 -5.15 -1.48
N GLN A 421 -15.53 -4.61 -0.49
CA GLN A 421 -14.51 -5.33 0.26
C GLN A 421 -15.11 -6.51 1.06
N ARG A 422 -16.29 -6.33 1.68
CA ARG A 422 -16.99 -7.38 2.42
C ARG A 422 -17.47 -8.50 1.51
N LEU A 423 -18.08 -8.15 0.37
CA LEU A 423 -18.54 -9.11 -0.64
C LEU A 423 -17.37 -9.96 -1.15
N MET A 424 -16.23 -9.32 -1.43
CA MET A 424 -15.01 -10.04 -1.82
C MET A 424 -14.53 -11.00 -0.72
N GLU A 425 -14.47 -10.55 0.54
CA GLU A 425 -14.05 -11.41 1.65
C GLU A 425 -14.96 -12.64 1.81
N ASN A 426 -16.26 -12.49 1.54
CA ASN A 426 -17.25 -13.56 1.58
C ASN A 426 -17.25 -14.46 0.34
N GLY A 427 -16.41 -14.18 -0.66
CA GLY A 427 -16.34 -14.94 -1.91
C GLY A 427 -17.40 -14.58 -2.96
N GLN A 428 -18.13 -13.49 -2.79
CA GLN A 428 -19.12 -12.96 -3.74
C GLN A 428 -18.43 -12.01 -4.74
N TRP A 429 -17.58 -12.56 -5.62
CA TRP A 429 -16.66 -11.79 -6.47
C TRP A 429 -17.34 -10.91 -7.54
N ASP A 430 -18.42 -11.39 -8.15
CA ASP A 430 -19.13 -10.65 -9.18
C ASP A 430 -19.87 -9.44 -8.56
N GLU A 431 -20.62 -9.69 -7.49
CA GLU A 431 -21.27 -8.63 -6.70
C GLU A 431 -20.26 -7.62 -6.15
N ALA A 432 -19.07 -8.09 -5.73
CA ALA A 432 -18.00 -7.21 -5.28
C ALA A 432 -17.48 -6.30 -6.40
N ASN A 433 -17.34 -6.81 -7.64
CA ASN A 433 -16.94 -6.01 -8.79
C ASN A 433 -18.00 -4.95 -9.12
N ASP A 434 -19.29 -5.32 -9.14
CA ASP A 434 -20.38 -4.40 -9.41
C ASP A 434 -20.46 -3.30 -8.34
N LYS A 435 -20.38 -3.68 -7.06
CA LYS A 435 -20.41 -2.72 -5.96
C LYS A 435 -19.20 -1.80 -5.96
N LYS A 436 -18.02 -2.32 -6.34
CA LYS A 436 -16.80 -1.51 -6.48
C LYS A 436 -16.97 -0.45 -7.58
N LEU A 437 -17.53 -0.82 -8.73
CA LEU A 437 -17.81 0.13 -9.81
C LEU A 437 -18.77 1.23 -9.35
N GLU A 438 -19.86 0.86 -8.66
CA GLU A 438 -20.82 1.81 -8.10
C GLU A 438 -20.15 2.83 -7.16
N LEU A 439 -19.33 2.35 -6.21
CA LEU A 439 -18.63 3.20 -5.24
C LEU A 439 -17.61 4.13 -5.92
N GLU A 440 -16.82 3.61 -6.86
CA GLU A 440 -15.84 4.40 -7.59
C GLU A 440 -16.53 5.46 -8.47
N GLU A 441 -17.65 5.14 -9.11
CA GLU A 441 -18.44 6.10 -9.89
C GLU A 441 -19.06 7.19 -9.02
N LYS A 442 -19.63 6.84 -7.86
CA LYS A 442 -20.13 7.79 -6.87
C LYS A 442 -19.04 8.76 -6.44
N GLN A 443 -17.84 8.26 -6.14
CA GLN A 443 -16.69 9.09 -5.78
C GLN A 443 -16.23 9.99 -6.95
N ARG A 444 -16.18 9.46 -8.18
CA ARG A 444 -15.82 10.24 -9.39
C ARG A 444 -16.83 11.36 -9.68
N MET A 445 -18.12 11.14 -9.42
CA MET A 445 -19.15 12.17 -9.55
C MET A 445 -18.96 13.29 -8.52
N VAL A 446 -18.78 12.94 -7.24
CA VAL A 446 -18.51 13.92 -6.18
C VAL A 446 -17.26 14.74 -6.50
N ARG A 447 -16.22 14.10 -7.06
CA ARG A 447 -15.00 14.79 -7.49
C ARG A 447 -15.25 15.78 -8.62
N ARG A 448 -15.96 15.37 -9.69
CA ARG A 448 -16.29 16.28 -10.80
C ARG A 448 -17.09 17.49 -10.33
N ASN A 449 -18.07 17.29 -9.45
CA ASN A 449 -18.86 18.38 -8.89
C ASN A 449 -17.99 19.38 -8.10
N ARG A 450 -16.97 18.90 -7.37
CA ARG A 450 -16.01 19.73 -6.64
C ARG A 450 -15.09 20.50 -7.59
N GLU A 451 -14.56 19.83 -8.62
CA GLU A 451 -13.73 20.47 -9.66
C GLU A 451 -14.53 21.60 -10.37
N GLU A 452 -15.79 21.35 -10.72
CA GLU A 452 -16.67 22.37 -11.31
C GLU A 452 -16.98 23.54 -10.37
N GLN A 453 -17.18 23.26 -9.07
CA GLN A 453 -17.39 24.31 -8.07
C GLN A 453 -16.14 25.17 -7.87
N MET A 454 -14.96 24.53 -7.84
CA MET A 454 -13.67 25.21 -7.76
C MET A 454 -13.44 26.10 -8.98
N GLU A 455 -13.71 25.60 -10.18
CA GLU A 455 -13.55 26.37 -11.42
C GLU A 455 -14.51 27.56 -11.48
N LYS A 456 -15.77 27.38 -11.07
CA LYS A 456 -16.76 28.47 -10.97
C LYS A 456 -16.35 29.52 -9.94
N ALA A 457 -15.88 29.10 -8.76
CA ALA A 457 -15.40 30.02 -7.73
C ALA A 457 -14.19 30.83 -8.24
N MET A 458 -13.24 30.16 -8.91
CA MET A 458 -12.07 30.82 -9.51
C MET A 458 -12.47 31.83 -10.61
N GLN A 459 -13.42 31.49 -11.47
CA GLN A 459 -13.95 32.40 -12.49
C GLN A 459 -14.67 33.62 -11.90
N GLN A 460 -15.31 33.46 -10.73
CA GLN A 460 -16.02 34.52 -10.02
C GLN A 460 -15.13 35.29 -9.05
N GLY A 461 -13.84 34.95 -8.93
CA GLY A 461 -12.92 35.54 -7.96
C GLY A 461 -13.30 35.24 -6.49
N LEU A 462 -14.14 34.23 -6.25
CA LEU A 462 -14.56 33.79 -4.93
C LEU A 462 -13.57 32.78 -4.35
N ALA A 463 -13.41 32.81 -3.02
CA ALA A 463 -12.64 31.78 -2.32
C ALA A 463 -13.37 30.43 -2.39
N TYR A 464 -12.67 29.38 -2.81
CA TYR A 464 -13.17 28.01 -2.80
C TYR A 464 -12.74 27.31 -1.51
N GLU A 465 -13.70 26.71 -0.79
CA GLU A 465 -13.40 25.93 0.39
C GLU A 465 -12.97 24.51 -0.04
N GLU A 466 -11.67 24.22 0.07
CA GLU A 466 -11.14 22.89 -0.18
C GLU A 466 -11.74 21.87 0.81
N TYR A 467 -11.98 20.64 0.33
CA TYR A 467 -12.37 19.52 1.19
C TYR A 467 -11.38 19.34 2.35
N GLN A 468 -11.89 19.47 3.56
CA GLN A 468 -11.16 19.18 4.79
C GLN A 468 -11.56 17.80 5.33
N PRO A 469 -10.60 16.96 5.73
CA PRO A 469 -10.88 15.70 6.40
C PRO A 469 -11.59 15.94 7.72
N LYS A 470 -12.45 15.00 8.11
CA LYS A 470 -13.21 15.17 9.35
C LYS A 470 -12.32 15.11 10.57
N TRP A 471 -11.29 14.26 10.56
CA TRP A 471 -10.53 13.93 11.77
C TRP A 471 -9.12 14.52 11.80
N PHE A 472 -8.74 15.27 10.76
CA PHE A 472 -7.38 15.74 10.54
C PHE A 472 -7.35 17.14 9.95
N THR A 473 -6.33 17.90 10.35
CA THR A 473 -6.01 19.19 9.74
C THR A 473 -4.65 19.17 9.04
N LYS A 474 -4.53 19.89 7.92
CA LYS A 474 -3.26 20.12 7.22
C LYS A 474 -2.39 21.06 8.06
N THR A 475 -1.15 20.67 8.33
CA THR A 475 -0.13 21.52 8.99
C THR A 475 1.24 21.22 8.42
N GLN A 476 2.23 22.05 8.74
CA GLN A 476 3.63 21.74 8.46
C GLN A 476 4.26 21.01 9.65
N ASP A 477 5.10 20.02 9.37
CA ASP A 477 5.91 19.31 10.36
C ASP A 477 7.08 20.17 10.80
N GLU A 478 7.26 20.32 12.11
CA GLU A 478 8.31 21.18 12.67
C GLU A 478 9.71 20.62 12.41
N LEU A 479 9.88 19.29 12.37
CA LEU A 479 11.18 18.64 12.24
C LEU A 479 11.60 18.44 10.78
N THR A 480 10.67 18.03 9.94
CA THR A 480 10.94 17.66 8.54
C THR A 480 10.54 18.74 7.55
N SER A 481 9.85 19.80 8.01
CA SER A 481 9.27 20.87 7.18
C SER A 481 8.29 20.36 6.11
N THR A 482 7.85 19.10 6.20
CA THR A 482 6.91 18.52 5.25
C THR A 482 5.46 18.83 5.61
N LEU A 483 4.59 18.91 4.62
CA LEU A 483 3.16 19.04 4.86
C LEU A 483 2.63 17.72 5.40
N ILE A 484 2.05 17.76 6.60
CA ILE A 484 1.51 16.61 7.32
C ILE A 484 0.06 16.85 7.73
N HIS A 485 -0.60 15.77 8.13
CA HIS A 485 -1.94 15.81 8.69
C HIS A 485 -1.88 15.54 10.18
N LYS A 486 -2.29 16.54 10.96
CA LYS A 486 -2.37 16.43 12.43
C LYS A 486 -3.77 15.99 12.79
N TYR A 487 -3.85 14.90 13.55
CA TYR A 487 -5.10 14.42 14.13
C TYR A 487 -5.69 15.48 15.06
N LEU A 488 -7.02 15.65 15.00
CA LEU A 488 -7.73 16.68 15.76
C LEU A 488 -8.01 16.29 17.22
N GLY A 489 -7.88 15.01 17.59
CA GLY A 489 -8.17 14.55 18.96
C GLY A 489 -9.61 14.06 19.18
N GLU A 490 -10.52 14.27 18.22
CA GLU A 490 -11.96 14.15 18.47
C GLU A 490 -12.56 12.75 18.19
N TYR A 491 -11.90 11.90 17.40
CA TYR A 491 -12.49 10.63 16.94
C TYR A 491 -12.88 9.70 18.09
N TRP A 492 -11.96 9.46 19.02
CA TRP A 492 -12.19 8.55 20.15
C TRP A 492 -13.27 9.06 21.11
N GLU A 493 -13.34 10.39 21.31
CA GLU A 493 -14.40 11.02 22.11
C GLU A 493 -15.77 10.85 21.44
N LYS A 494 -15.84 11.05 20.12
CA LYS A 494 -17.06 10.84 19.33
C LYS A 494 -17.49 9.37 19.33
N LYS A 495 -16.53 8.44 19.24
CA LYS A 495 -16.77 7.00 19.37
C LYS A 495 -17.38 6.64 20.73
N GLU A 496 -16.80 7.14 21.82
CA GLU A 496 -17.29 6.87 23.17
C GLU A 496 -18.73 7.35 23.37
N LYS A 497 -19.08 8.48 22.73
CA LYS A 497 -20.44 9.04 22.74
C LYS A 497 -21.38 8.39 21.71
N GLY A 498 -20.86 7.57 20.79
CA GLY A 498 -21.62 7.04 19.65
C GLY A 498 -22.11 8.12 18.67
N ASP A 499 -21.48 9.28 18.66
CA ASP A 499 -21.89 10.43 17.84
C ASP A 499 -21.15 10.44 16.50
N TRP A 500 -21.86 9.95 15.46
CA TRP A 500 -21.39 9.93 14.08
C TRP A 500 -22.09 10.93 13.17
N SER A 501 -22.83 11.89 13.74
CA SER A 501 -23.62 12.86 12.97
C SER A 501 -22.79 13.70 12.00
N GLY A 502 -21.50 13.89 12.28
CA GLY A 502 -20.55 14.61 11.43
C GLY A 502 -19.82 13.77 10.39
N CYS A 503 -20.09 12.46 10.28
CA CYS A 503 -19.44 11.58 9.30
C CYS A 503 -20.09 11.70 7.92
N PRO A 504 -19.31 11.76 6.83
CA PRO A 504 -19.87 11.73 5.49
C PRO A 504 -20.43 10.34 5.14
N GLN A 505 -21.43 10.29 4.27
CA GLN A 505 -21.95 9.05 3.72
C GLN A 505 -21.20 8.67 2.44
N ILE A 506 -20.27 7.72 2.53
CA ILE A 506 -19.33 7.39 1.44
C ILE A 506 -19.56 6.02 0.78
N PHE A 507 -20.25 5.09 1.45
CA PHE A 507 -20.60 3.77 0.91
C PHE A 507 -21.94 3.74 0.15
#